data_AF-C7X9R4-F1
#
_entry.id   AF-C7X9R4-F1
#
_cell.length_a   1.000
_cell.length_b   1.000
_cell.length_c   1.000
_cell.angle_alpha   90.00
_cell.angle_beta   90.00
_cell.angle_gamma   90.00
#
_symmetry.space_group_name_H-M   'P 1'
#
loop_
_entity.id
_entity.type
_entity.pdbx_description
1 polymer ?
#
loop_
_entity_poly.entity_id
_entity_poly.type
_entity_poly.pdbx_seq_one_letter_code
_entity_poly.pdbx_strand_id
1 'polypeptide(L)'
;MIVEMKNLMKDLKGLLGEFRGWPTVELFSVRLAGLSAEDRERHLLGFCKLAFGHYEELPMGYRRLVDGYLDGERGENLMVWYLTRHTPWKNARYELHRPDLFLRMAKLVEFTDRDGRLPYSHLAACLCMAFFVRSLSDPNSEVLPKSLASRLSALNILPSDILELAGKREITDEM
;
A
#
# COMPACT_ATOMS: atom_id res chain seq x y z
N MET A 1 26.01 5.72 2.41
CA MET A 1 25.10 6.16 1.34
C MET A 1 25.64 5.89 -0.06
N ILE A 2 26.75 6.50 -0.51
CA ILE A 2 27.23 6.37 -1.92
C ILE A 2 27.54 4.91 -2.34
N VAL A 3 28.09 4.08 -1.45
CA VAL A 3 28.41 2.67 -1.74
C VAL A 3 27.15 1.80 -1.86
N GLU A 4 26.15 2.06 -1.01
CA GLU A 4 24.89 1.32 -1.02
C GLU A 4 24.11 1.58 -2.30
N MET A 5 23.95 2.85 -2.69
CA MET A 5 23.29 3.23 -3.94
C MET A 5 23.96 2.57 -5.15
N LYS A 6 25.31 2.58 -5.22
CA LYS A 6 26.05 1.94 -6.31
C LYS A 6 25.77 0.44 -6.42
N ASN A 7 25.70 -0.25 -5.28
CA ASN A 7 25.41 -1.68 -5.25
C ASN A 7 23.97 -1.98 -5.68
N LEU A 8 23.00 -1.21 -5.17
CA LEU A 8 21.58 -1.32 -5.56
C LEU A 8 21.38 -1.05 -7.06
N MET A 9 22.04 -0.02 -7.60
CA MET A 9 21.99 0.28 -9.03
C MET A 9 22.65 -0.80 -9.88
N LYS A 10 23.76 -1.40 -9.41
CA LYS A 10 24.40 -2.52 -10.09
C LYS A 10 23.48 -3.74 -10.14
N ASP A 11 22.82 -4.06 -9.04
CA ASP A 11 21.87 -5.17 -8.95
C ASP A 11 20.65 -4.95 -9.85
N LEU A 12 20.04 -3.76 -9.82
CA LEU A 12 18.92 -3.40 -10.71
C LEU A 12 19.31 -3.49 -12.19
N LYS A 13 20.50 -3.00 -12.57
CA LYS A 13 21.02 -3.14 -13.95
C LYS A 13 21.26 -4.60 -14.32
N GLY A 14 21.80 -5.40 -13.39
CA GLY A 14 21.99 -6.83 -13.59
C GLY A 14 20.68 -7.56 -13.87
N LEU A 15 19.61 -7.26 -13.13
CA LEU A 15 18.28 -7.81 -13.36
C LEU A 15 17.70 -7.43 -14.72
N LEU A 16 17.82 -6.16 -15.11
CA LEU A 16 17.28 -5.66 -16.38
C LEU A 16 18.01 -6.29 -17.58
N GLY A 17 19.30 -6.58 -17.41
CA GLY A 17 20.18 -7.10 -18.45
C GLY A 17 20.48 -6.06 -19.53
N GLU A 18 20.91 -6.51 -20.71
CA GLU A 18 21.13 -5.64 -21.84
C GLU A 18 19.82 -5.27 -22.55
N PHE A 19 19.61 -3.97 -22.78
CA PHE A 19 18.51 -3.44 -23.56
C PHE A 19 18.93 -2.09 -24.16
N ARG A 20 18.18 -1.60 -25.17
CA ARG A 20 18.42 -0.28 -25.77
C ARG A 20 17.50 0.77 -25.15
N GLY A 21 18.05 1.95 -24.84
CA GLY A 21 17.27 3.09 -24.34
C GLY A 21 17.12 3.10 -22.81
N TRP A 22 15.98 3.61 -22.34
CA TRP A 22 15.64 3.68 -20.91
C TRP A 22 14.82 2.46 -20.47
N PRO A 23 14.96 2.02 -19.20
CA PRO A 23 14.21 0.88 -18.72
C PRO A 23 12.71 1.21 -18.65
N THR A 24 11.87 0.22 -18.92
CA THR A 24 10.41 0.35 -18.89
C THR A 24 9.81 -0.53 -17.80
N VAL A 25 8.61 -0.16 -17.36
CA VAL A 25 7.80 -0.96 -16.42
C VAL A 25 7.59 -2.37 -16.97
N GLU A 26 7.26 -2.49 -18.26
CA GLU A 26 7.08 -3.77 -18.97
C GLU A 26 8.32 -4.66 -18.83
N LEU A 27 9.51 -4.13 -19.17
CA LEU A 27 10.76 -4.88 -19.09
C LEU A 27 11.03 -5.34 -17.66
N PHE A 28 10.91 -4.43 -16.69
CA PHE A 28 11.15 -4.76 -15.29
C PHE A 28 10.15 -5.81 -14.77
N SER A 29 8.87 -5.68 -15.09
CA SER A 29 7.83 -6.66 -14.74
C SER A 29 8.10 -8.04 -15.32
N VAL A 30 8.49 -8.13 -16.60
CA VAL A 30 8.82 -9.40 -17.25
C VAL A 30 10.04 -10.04 -16.59
N ARG A 31 11.09 -9.26 -16.28
CA ARG A 31 12.28 -9.76 -15.59
C ARG A 31 11.95 -10.30 -14.21
N LEU A 32 11.16 -9.58 -13.42
CA LEU A 32 10.71 -10.03 -12.10
C LEU A 32 9.84 -11.29 -12.16
N ALA A 33 8.99 -11.43 -13.19
CA ALA A 33 8.12 -12.59 -13.36
C ALA A 33 8.90 -13.89 -13.64
N GLY A 34 10.10 -13.79 -14.22
CA GLY A 34 10.98 -14.92 -14.50
C GLY A 34 11.80 -15.42 -13.29
N LEU A 35 11.67 -14.78 -12.11
CA LEU A 35 12.45 -15.11 -10.93
C LEU A 35 11.73 -16.05 -9.96
N SER A 36 12.51 -16.69 -9.09
CA SER A 36 11.99 -17.32 -7.88
C SER A 36 11.30 -16.28 -6.98
N ALA A 37 10.42 -16.74 -6.07
CA ALA A 37 9.75 -15.84 -5.13
C ALA A 37 10.76 -15.07 -4.25
N GLU A 38 11.80 -15.76 -3.78
CA GLU A 38 12.85 -15.19 -2.94
C GLU A 38 13.68 -14.14 -3.69
N ASP A 39 14.12 -14.44 -4.91
CA ASP A 39 14.88 -13.49 -5.73
C ASP A 39 14.05 -12.28 -6.11
N ARG A 40 12.77 -12.50 -6.45
CA ARG A 40 11.83 -11.42 -6.75
C ARG A 40 11.68 -10.49 -5.55
N GLU A 41 11.54 -11.03 -4.34
CA GLU A 41 11.46 -10.23 -3.11
C GLU A 41 12.74 -9.43 -2.87
N ARG A 42 13.91 -10.06 -3.02
CA ARG A 42 15.21 -9.40 -2.90
C ARG A 42 15.34 -8.20 -3.85
N HIS A 43 14.98 -8.38 -5.12
CA HIS A 43 15.05 -7.30 -6.11
C HIS A 43 13.99 -6.22 -5.88
N LEU A 44 12.77 -6.56 -5.45
CA LEU A 44 11.75 -5.59 -5.08
C LEU A 44 12.16 -4.77 -3.85
N LEU A 45 12.81 -5.38 -2.86
CA LEU A 45 13.37 -4.66 -1.72
C LEU A 45 14.46 -3.67 -2.17
N GLY A 46 15.37 -4.11 -3.03
CA GLY A 46 16.41 -3.24 -3.59
C GLY A 46 15.83 -2.08 -4.39
N PHE A 47 14.80 -2.35 -5.20
CA PHE A 47 14.05 -1.35 -5.93
C PHE A 47 13.38 -0.32 -5.00
N CYS A 48 12.73 -0.76 -3.92
CA CYS A 48 12.12 0.15 -2.95
C CYS A 48 13.16 1.03 -2.24
N LYS A 49 14.32 0.48 -1.88
CA LYS A 49 15.42 1.28 -1.31
C LYS A 49 15.90 2.37 -2.27
N LEU A 50 15.97 2.08 -3.57
CA LEU A 50 16.27 3.11 -4.58
C LEU A 50 15.14 4.15 -4.67
N ALA A 51 13.89 3.68 -4.74
CA ALA A 51 12.72 4.53 -4.91
C ALA A 51 12.46 5.47 -3.72
N PHE A 52 12.68 5.01 -2.48
CA PHE A 52 12.35 5.79 -1.28
C PHE A 52 13.58 6.37 -0.57
N GLY A 53 14.78 5.82 -0.81
CA GLY A 53 16.01 6.26 -0.17
C GLY A 53 16.93 7.09 -1.07
N HIS A 54 16.85 6.92 -2.40
CA HIS A 54 17.81 7.49 -3.35
C HIS A 54 17.16 8.11 -4.60
N TYR A 55 15.86 8.41 -4.56
CA TYR A 55 15.10 8.84 -5.73
C TYR A 55 15.72 10.00 -6.50
N GLU A 56 16.08 11.07 -5.79
CA GLU A 56 16.67 12.28 -6.39
C GLU A 56 18.02 12.04 -7.07
N GLU A 57 18.73 10.99 -6.65
CA GLU A 57 20.03 10.60 -7.19
C GLU A 57 19.88 9.73 -8.45
N LEU A 58 18.68 9.24 -8.77
CA LEU A 58 18.43 8.37 -9.90
C LEU A 58 18.46 9.14 -11.24
N PRO A 59 19.04 8.54 -12.29
CA PRO A 59 18.91 9.08 -13.65
C PRO A 59 17.44 9.15 -14.08
N MET A 60 17.09 10.16 -14.89
CA MET A 60 15.70 10.45 -15.29
C MET A 60 14.91 9.23 -15.78
N GLY A 61 15.51 8.35 -16.60
CA GLY A 61 14.82 7.16 -17.11
C GLY A 61 14.50 6.13 -16.01
N TYR A 62 15.32 6.05 -14.96
CA TYR A 62 15.06 5.19 -13.80
C TYR A 62 14.02 5.81 -12.87
N ARG A 63 13.97 7.15 -12.74
CA ARG A 63 12.87 7.82 -12.04
C ARG A 63 11.53 7.54 -12.71
N ARG A 64 11.46 7.64 -14.04
CA ARG A 64 10.24 7.27 -14.79
C ARG A 64 9.84 5.80 -14.60
N LEU A 65 10.82 4.90 -14.51
CA LEU A 65 10.55 3.50 -14.17
C LEU A 65 9.95 3.39 -12.76
N VAL A 66 10.54 4.08 -11.77
CA VAL A 66 10.04 4.12 -10.40
C VAL A 66 8.61 4.66 -10.36
N ASP A 67 8.38 5.84 -10.92
CA ASP A 67 7.07 6.49 -10.96
C ASP A 67 6.04 5.58 -11.60
N GLY A 68 6.36 5.00 -12.77
CA GLY A 68 5.43 4.13 -13.48
C GLY A 68 5.21 2.76 -12.82
N TYR A 69 6.21 2.22 -12.11
CA TYR A 69 6.05 0.92 -11.43
C TYR A 69 5.32 1.06 -10.09
N LEU A 70 5.45 2.22 -9.45
CA LEU A 70 4.74 2.58 -8.22
C LEU A 70 3.36 3.20 -8.47
N ASP A 71 2.95 3.36 -9.72
CA ASP A 71 1.63 3.87 -10.05
C ASP A 71 0.52 2.82 -9.78
N GLY A 72 -0.59 3.32 -9.23
CA GLY A 72 -1.79 2.54 -8.92
C GLY A 72 -1.62 1.42 -7.88
N GLU A 73 -2.56 0.47 -7.92
CA GLU A 73 -2.74 -0.58 -6.90
C GLU A 73 -1.47 -1.42 -6.65
N ARG A 74 -0.70 -1.72 -7.70
CA ARG A 74 0.54 -2.51 -7.55
C ARG A 74 1.56 -1.77 -6.70
N GLY A 75 1.75 -0.48 -6.99
CA GLY A 75 2.68 0.37 -6.27
C GLY A 75 2.26 0.61 -4.84
N GLU A 76 0.97 0.85 -4.59
CA GLU A 76 0.42 0.97 -3.24
C GLU A 76 0.73 -0.27 -2.38
N ASN A 77 0.47 -1.47 -2.91
CA ASN A 77 0.76 -2.72 -2.19
C ASN A 77 2.27 -2.86 -1.91
N LEU A 78 3.12 -2.51 -2.86
CA LEU A 78 4.58 -2.59 -2.70
C LEU A 78 5.09 -1.57 -1.68
N MET A 79 4.59 -0.34 -1.72
CA MET A 79 4.91 0.72 -0.78
C MET A 79 4.51 0.31 0.65
N VAL A 80 3.29 -0.17 0.84
CA VAL A 80 2.81 -0.65 2.15
C VAL A 80 3.68 -1.81 2.65
N TRP A 81 3.98 -2.78 1.80
CA TRP A 81 4.87 -3.89 2.15
C TRP A 81 6.25 -3.38 2.60
N TYR A 82 6.87 -2.48 1.83
CA TYR A 82 8.19 -1.94 2.14
C TYR A 82 8.18 -1.16 3.47
N LEU A 83 7.29 -0.18 3.60
CA LEU A 83 7.25 0.70 4.77
C LEU A 83 6.93 -0.09 6.04
N THR A 84 5.92 -0.97 5.99
CA THR A 84 5.45 -1.67 7.20
C THR A 84 6.28 -2.90 7.58
N ARG A 85 7.23 -3.36 6.75
CA ARG A 85 8.06 -4.53 7.06
C ARG A 85 9.56 -4.24 7.10
N HIS A 86 10.03 -3.33 6.26
CA HIS A 86 11.45 -3.10 6.03
C HIS A 86 11.94 -1.72 6.51
N THR A 87 11.09 -0.94 7.16
CA THR A 87 11.47 0.34 7.78
C THR A 87 11.04 0.38 9.26
N PRO A 88 11.56 1.34 10.06
CA PRO A 88 11.10 1.56 11.42
C PRO A 88 9.60 1.86 11.54
N TRP A 89 8.94 2.25 10.44
CA TRP A 89 7.51 2.54 10.40
C TRP A 89 6.63 1.40 10.91
N LYS A 90 7.09 0.15 10.78
CA LYS A 90 6.40 -1.03 11.32
C LYS A 90 6.03 -0.89 12.80
N ASN A 91 6.87 -0.18 13.57
CA ASN A 91 6.70 0.03 15.00
C ASN A 91 5.80 1.25 15.32
N ALA A 92 5.51 2.09 14.33
CA ALA A 92 4.67 3.27 14.48
C ALA A 92 3.18 2.99 14.20
N ARG A 93 2.83 1.74 13.85
CA ARG A 93 1.45 1.36 13.54
C ARG A 93 0.65 1.10 14.80
N TYR A 94 -0.59 1.57 14.79
CA TYR A 94 -1.53 1.36 15.88
C TYR A 94 -2.35 0.08 15.65
N GLU A 95 -2.62 -0.66 16.73
CA GLU A 95 -3.61 -1.73 16.65
C GLU A 95 -5.02 -1.12 16.65
N LEU A 96 -5.86 -1.60 15.74
CA LEU A 96 -7.23 -1.11 15.58
C LEU A 96 -8.20 -2.02 16.32
N HIS A 97 -8.69 -1.59 17.48
CA HIS A 97 -9.54 -2.43 18.35
C HIS A 97 -10.98 -2.64 17.83
N ARG A 98 -11.53 -1.66 17.10
CA ARG A 98 -12.87 -1.72 16.46
C ARG A 98 -12.76 -1.42 14.96
N PRO A 99 -12.17 -2.34 14.18
CA PRO A 99 -11.91 -2.12 12.76
C PRO A 99 -13.21 -1.95 11.97
N ASP A 100 -14.27 -2.63 12.36
CA ASP A 100 -15.62 -2.49 11.82
C ASP A 100 -16.13 -1.04 11.86
N LEU A 101 -16.13 -0.42 13.05
CA LEU A 101 -16.60 0.95 13.22
C LEU A 101 -15.70 1.96 12.54
N PHE A 102 -14.39 1.79 12.67
CA PHE A 102 -13.43 2.70 12.07
C PHE A 102 -13.53 2.70 10.54
N LEU A 103 -13.69 1.54 9.90
CA LEU A 103 -13.84 1.47 8.44
C LEU A 103 -15.15 2.11 7.96
N ARG A 104 -16.24 1.98 8.74
CA ARG A 104 -17.51 2.68 8.48
C ARG A 104 -17.34 4.20 8.61
N MET A 105 -16.64 4.66 9.64
CA MET A 105 -16.30 6.08 9.81
C MET A 105 -15.44 6.60 8.67
N ALA A 106 -14.39 5.88 8.27
CA ALA A 106 -13.51 6.25 7.16
C ALA A 106 -14.29 6.39 5.85
N LYS A 107 -15.20 5.44 5.58
CA LYS A 107 -16.09 5.51 4.42
C LYS A 107 -17.03 6.71 4.50
N LEU A 108 -17.64 6.98 5.66
CA LEU A 108 -18.49 8.15 5.86
C LEU A 108 -17.74 9.46 5.57
N VAL A 109 -16.55 9.63 6.13
CA VAL A 109 -15.72 10.83 5.93
C VAL A 109 -15.39 11.03 4.45
N GLU A 110 -15.08 9.98 3.70
CA GLU A 110 -14.86 10.07 2.25
C GLU A 110 -16.07 10.65 1.50
N PHE A 111 -17.30 10.38 1.96
CA PHE A 111 -18.53 10.92 1.36
C PHE A 111 -18.92 12.31 1.84
N THR A 112 -18.29 12.84 2.90
CA THR A 112 -18.71 14.13 3.48
C THR A 112 -18.26 15.36 2.70
N ASP A 113 -17.25 15.25 1.85
CA ASP A 113 -16.76 16.38 1.04
C ASP A 113 -17.13 16.25 -0.44
N ARG A 114 -17.54 17.38 -1.06
CA ARG A 114 -18.05 17.40 -2.45
C ARG A 114 -16.94 17.52 -3.50
N ASP A 115 -15.75 17.94 -3.09
CA ASP A 115 -14.63 18.20 -3.99
C ASP A 115 -13.56 17.11 -3.86
N GLY A 116 -13.71 16.06 -4.67
CA GLY A 116 -12.70 15.02 -4.87
C GLY A 116 -12.86 13.81 -3.94
N ARG A 117 -13.40 12.72 -4.47
CA ARG A 117 -13.36 11.42 -3.78
C ARG A 117 -11.96 10.83 -3.89
N LEU A 118 -11.35 10.51 -2.75
CA LEU A 118 -10.10 9.74 -2.73
C LEU A 118 -10.40 8.31 -3.22
N PRO A 119 -9.65 7.75 -4.19
CA PRO A 119 -9.80 6.35 -4.57
C PRO A 119 -9.69 5.42 -3.35
N TYR A 120 -10.55 4.40 -3.28
CA TYR A 120 -10.53 3.42 -2.20
C TYR A 120 -9.17 2.71 -2.05
N SER A 121 -8.41 2.60 -3.12
CA SER A 121 -7.06 2.01 -3.14
C SER A 121 -6.08 2.85 -2.31
N HIS A 122 -6.07 4.18 -2.54
CA HIS A 122 -5.29 5.13 -1.74
C HIS A 122 -5.74 5.15 -0.28
N LEU A 123 -7.06 5.19 -0.02
CA LEU A 123 -7.58 5.16 1.34
C LEU A 123 -7.12 3.88 2.05
N ALA A 124 -7.26 2.72 1.42
CA ALA A 124 -6.82 1.45 1.95
C ALA A 124 -5.31 1.42 2.23
N ALA A 125 -4.49 1.94 1.31
CA ALA A 125 -3.04 2.03 1.49
C ALA A 125 -2.69 2.89 2.72
N CYS A 126 -3.30 4.07 2.86
CA CYS A 126 -3.12 4.93 4.03
C CYS A 126 -3.51 4.23 5.33
N LEU A 127 -4.64 3.53 5.35
CA LEU A 127 -5.09 2.79 6.53
C LEU A 127 -4.15 1.64 6.90
N CYS A 128 -3.66 0.87 5.92
CA CYS A 128 -2.69 -0.20 6.15
C CYS A 128 -1.31 0.32 6.62
N MET A 129 -0.93 1.54 6.24
CA MET A 129 0.27 2.19 6.76
C MET A 129 0.11 2.66 8.21
N ALA A 130 -1.08 3.14 8.59
CA ALA A 130 -1.33 3.67 9.93
C ALA A 130 -1.70 2.58 10.96
N PHE A 131 -2.41 1.54 10.52
CA PHE A 131 -3.02 0.56 11.40
C PHE A 131 -2.62 -0.88 11.06
N PHE A 132 -2.56 -1.72 12.09
CA PHE A 132 -2.56 -3.17 11.91
C PHE A 132 -3.99 -3.65 11.65
N VAL A 133 -4.36 -3.74 10.37
CA VAL A 133 -5.69 -4.22 9.97
C VAL A 133 -5.64 -5.75 9.82
N ARG A 134 -6.21 -6.45 10.82
CA ARG A 134 -6.35 -7.91 10.80
C ARG A 134 -7.46 -8.35 9.86
N SER A 135 -7.32 -9.53 9.26
CA SER A 135 -8.43 -10.11 8.51
C SER A 135 -9.54 -10.53 9.47
N LEU A 136 -10.79 -10.21 9.11
CA LEU A 136 -11.99 -10.65 9.84
C LEU A 136 -12.17 -12.17 9.76
N SER A 137 -11.68 -12.80 8.69
CA SER A 137 -11.75 -14.25 8.47
C SER A 137 -10.59 -15.02 9.10
N ASP A 138 -9.47 -14.34 9.35
CA ASP A 138 -8.27 -14.92 9.96
C ASP A 138 -7.55 -13.83 10.78
N PRO A 139 -7.74 -13.81 12.11
CA PRO A 139 -7.14 -12.81 13.00
C PRO A 139 -5.61 -12.78 12.98
N ASN A 140 -4.96 -13.84 12.50
CA ASN A 140 -3.51 -13.93 12.41
C ASN A 140 -2.96 -13.39 11.09
N SER A 141 -3.82 -13.06 10.13
CA SER A 141 -3.44 -12.60 8.80
C SER A 141 -3.64 -11.09 8.64
N GLU A 142 -2.61 -10.44 8.08
CA GLU A 142 -2.62 -9.01 7.75
C GLU A 142 -3.37 -8.75 6.43
N VAL A 143 -4.23 -7.74 6.41
CA VAL A 143 -5.00 -7.40 5.21
C VAL A 143 -4.15 -6.58 4.23
N LEU A 144 -4.08 -7.04 2.99
CA LEU A 144 -3.46 -6.29 1.89
C LEU A 144 -4.33 -5.09 1.47
N PRO A 145 -3.73 -3.95 1.07
CA PRO A 145 -4.46 -2.77 0.58
C PRO A 145 -5.54 -3.09 -0.44
N LYS A 146 -5.26 -3.94 -1.43
CA LYS A 146 -6.25 -4.43 -2.41
C LYS A 146 -7.52 -5.01 -1.77
N SER A 147 -7.35 -5.89 -0.78
CA SER A 147 -8.47 -6.55 -0.09
C SER A 147 -9.26 -5.53 0.71
N LEU A 148 -8.57 -4.59 1.35
CA LEU A 148 -9.20 -3.52 2.12
C LEU A 148 -9.95 -2.53 1.23
N ALA A 149 -9.40 -2.16 0.07
CA ALA A 149 -10.04 -1.27 -0.90
C ALA A 149 -11.36 -1.88 -1.42
N SER A 150 -11.34 -3.15 -1.79
CA SER A 150 -12.56 -3.88 -2.17
C SER A 150 -13.59 -3.90 -1.04
N ARG A 151 -13.17 -4.13 0.21
CA ARG A 151 -14.07 -4.08 1.36
C ARG A 151 -14.68 -2.69 1.55
N LEU A 152 -13.86 -1.64 1.53
CA LEU A 152 -14.32 -0.25 1.64
C LEU A 152 -15.36 0.07 0.57
N SER A 153 -15.12 -0.31 -0.69
CA SER A 153 -16.11 -0.11 -1.76
C SER A 153 -17.44 -0.82 -1.51
N ALA A 154 -17.41 -2.03 -0.95
CA ALA A 154 -18.59 -2.87 -0.71
C ALA A 154 -19.33 -2.58 0.61
N LEU A 155 -18.76 -1.78 1.54
CA LEU A 155 -19.39 -1.48 2.82
C LEU A 155 -20.69 -0.68 2.64
N ASN A 156 -21.84 -1.26 2.99
CA ASN A 156 -23.07 -0.48 3.09
C ASN A 156 -23.08 0.24 4.44
N ILE A 157 -23.31 1.56 4.43
CA ILE A 157 -23.45 2.36 5.64
C ILE A 157 -24.93 2.49 5.98
N LEU A 158 -25.30 2.01 7.17
CA LEU A 158 -26.68 2.08 7.68
C LEU A 158 -26.84 3.25 8.67
N PRO A 159 -28.07 3.77 8.88
CA PRO A 159 -28.34 4.78 9.91
C PRO A 159 -27.91 4.35 11.32
N SER A 160 -28.07 3.06 11.64
CA SER A 160 -27.60 2.44 12.88
C SER A 160 -26.10 2.63 13.11
N ASP A 161 -25.31 2.64 12.04
CA ASP A 161 -23.85 2.77 12.11
C ASP A 161 -23.46 4.19 12.51
N ILE A 162 -24.22 5.19 12.07
CA ILE A 162 -24.04 6.60 12.44
C ILE A 162 -24.38 6.80 13.92
N LEU A 163 -25.43 6.13 14.40
CA LEU A 163 -25.81 6.16 15.80
C LEU A 163 -24.71 5.52 16.67
N GLU A 164 -24.23 4.33 16.30
CA GLU A 164 -23.15 3.65 17.02
C GLU A 164 -21.86 4.50 17.04
N LEU A 165 -21.50 5.12 15.91
CA LEU A 165 -20.36 6.04 15.84
C LEU A 165 -20.55 7.31 16.69
N ALA A 166 -21.78 7.81 16.81
CA ALA A 166 -22.11 8.93 17.67
C ALA A 166 -22.20 8.53 19.16
N GLY A 167 -21.95 7.26 19.50
CA GLY A 167 -22.11 6.73 20.85
C GLY A 167 -23.57 6.66 21.32
N LYS A 168 -24.51 6.75 20.38
CA LYS A 168 -25.95 6.67 20.63
C LYS A 168 -26.41 5.24 20.32
N ARG A 169 -27.06 4.59 21.27
CA ARG A 169 -27.76 3.32 20.97
C ARG A 169 -29.08 3.65 20.29
N GLU A 170 -29.50 2.83 19.34
CA GLU A 170 -30.89 2.85 18.87
C GLU A 170 -31.80 2.69 20.09
N ILE A 171 -32.79 3.57 20.22
CA ILE A 171 -33.91 3.34 21.11
C ILE A 171 -34.74 2.27 20.39
N THR A 172 -34.48 1.01 20.70
CA THR A 172 -35.36 -0.08 20.28
C THR A 172 -36.60 -0.01 21.17
N ASP A 173 -37.78 0.07 20.57
CA ASP A 173 -39.09 -0.01 21.24
C ASP A 173 -39.34 -1.42 21.82
N GLU A 174 -38.40 -1.94 22.60
CA GLU A 174 -38.60 -3.13 23.42
C GLU A 174 -38.72 -2.69 24.88
N MET A 175 -39.95 -2.33 25.27
CA MET A 175 -40.46 -2.27 26.63
C MET A 175 -41.38 -3.45 26.90
#